data_AF-A0A957M5S7-F1
#
_entry.id   AF-A0A957M5S7-F1
#
_cell.length_a   1.000
_cell.length_b   1.000
_cell.length_c   1.000
_cell.angle_alpha   90.00
_cell.angle_beta   90.00
_cell.angle_gamma   90.00
#
_symmetry.space_group_name_H-M   'P 1'
#
loop_
_entity.id
_entity.type
_entity.pdbx_description
1 polymer ?
#
loop_
_entity_poly.entity_id
_entity_poly.type
_entity_poly.pdbx_seq_one_letter_code
_entity_poly.pdbx_strand_id
1 'polypeptide(L)'
;WANFPAERRRLLDLIAAGETAGVLFITGDTHRAQFSRLATDAPYPLWEVNSSGLTENVDPERVAPDANRVGDYFVGDNFGLIRIDWSLPDPVISLEIRGDDDSLKLRHELRLSDLRAPA
;
A
#
# COMPACT_ATOMS: atom_id res chain seq x y z
N TRP A 1 9.09 -6.59 7.25
CA TRP A 1 10.10 -6.68 6.18
C TRP A 1 11.37 -5.87 6.42
N ALA A 2 11.35 -4.74 7.14
CA ALA A 2 12.57 -3.95 7.41
C ALA A 2 13.70 -4.75 8.09
N ASN A 3 13.35 -5.71 8.96
CA ASN A 3 14.31 -6.58 9.65
C ASN A 3 14.86 -7.73 8.77
N PHE A 4 14.39 -7.86 7.53
CA PHE A 4 14.73 -8.96 6.60
C PHE A 4 15.17 -8.36 5.25
N PRO A 5 16.30 -7.63 5.22
CA PRO A 5 16.72 -6.88 4.04
C PRO A 5 17.09 -7.78 2.86
N ALA A 6 17.62 -8.99 3.10
CA ALA A 6 17.96 -9.94 2.05
C ALA A 6 16.72 -10.50 1.35
N GLU A 7 15.69 -10.86 2.11
CA GLU A 7 14.41 -11.37 1.62
C GLU A 7 13.64 -10.27 0.87
N ARG A 8 13.64 -9.05 1.43
CA ARG A 8 13.08 -7.87 0.76
C ARG A 8 13.80 -7.64 -0.58
N ARG A 9 15.13 -7.69 -0.60
CA ARG A 9 15.90 -7.50 -1.84
C ARG A 9 15.60 -8.58 -2.86
N ARG A 10 15.55 -9.85 -2.45
CA ARG A 10 15.18 -10.97 -3.32
C ARG A 10 13.80 -10.80 -3.95
N LEU A 11 12.81 -10.31 -3.21
CA LEU A 11 11.47 -10.02 -3.74
C LEU A 11 11.51 -8.90 -4.80
N LEU A 12 12.24 -7.82 -4.51
CA LEU A 12 12.37 -6.69 -5.44
C LEU A 12 13.12 -7.11 -6.72
N ASP A 13 14.18 -7.90 -6.59
CA ASP A 13 14.94 -8.44 -7.73
C ASP A 13 14.07 -9.40 -8.56
N LEU A 14 13.19 -10.20 -7.94
CA LEU A 14 12.24 -11.05 -8.65
C LEU A 14 11.23 -10.23 -9.48
N ILE A 15 10.69 -9.15 -8.91
CA ILE A 15 9.77 -8.25 -9.63
C ILE A 15 10.48 -7.60 -10.81
N ALA A 16 11.72 -7.14 -10.60
CA ALA A 16 12.53 -6.54 -11.64
C ALA A 16 12.87 -7.53 -12.77
N ALA A 17 13.33 -8.73 -12.43
CA ALA A 17 13.71 -9.76 -13.39
C ALA A 17 12.52 -10.32 -14.18
N GLY A 18 11.33 -10.33 -13.58
CA GLY A 18 10.10 -10.73 -14.26
C GLY A 18 9.50 -9.63 -15.15
N GLU A 19 10.07 -8.42 -15.15
CA GLU A 19 9.51 -7.24 -15.82
C GLU A 19 8.02 -7.00 -15.45
N THR A 20 7.64 -7.40 -14.24
CA THR A 20 6.24 -7.44 -13.82
C THR A 20 5.77 -6.03 -13.47
N ALA A 21 5.02 -5.40 -14.37
CA ALA A 21 4.26 -4.19 -14.10
C ALA A 21 2.94 -4.50 -13.35
N GLY A 22 2.32 -3.48 -12.77
CA GLY A 22 1.01 -3.55 -12.12
C GLY A 22 1.02 -4.13 -10.71
N VAL A 23 2.18 -4.24 -10.05
CA VAL A 23 2.26 -4.81 -8.70
C VAL A 23 1.77 -3.81 -7.66
N LEU A 24 0.80 -4.26 -6.86
CA LEU A 24 0.28 -3.58 -5.67
C LEU A 24 0.35 -4.55 -4.49
N PHE A 25 0.94 -4.11 -3.38
CA PHE A 25 1.01 -4.92 -2.15
C PHE A 25 -0.21 -4.68 -1.26
N ILE A 26 -0.71 -5.75 -0.66
CA ILE A 26 -1.75 -5.72 0.38
C ILE A 26 -1.14 -6.36 1.62
N THR A 27 -1.10 -5.62 2.73
CA THR A 27 -0.45 -6.08 3.96
C THR A 27 -1.29 -5.81 5.21
N GLY A 28 -0.90 -6.44 6.31
CA GLY A 28 -1.59 -6.38 7.62
C GLY A 28 -0.58 -6.40 8.77
N ASP A 29 -0.87 -7.13 9.86
CA ASP A 29 -0.05 -7.34 11.08
C ASP A 29 0.16 -6.12 11.99
N THR A 30 0.16 -4.92 11.42
CA THR A 30 0.52 -3.67 12.12
C THR A 30 -0.54 -3.06 13.04
N HIS A 31 -1.75 -3.64 13.08
CA HIS A 31 -2.92 -3.15 13.82
C HIS A 31 -3.26 -1.67 13.56
N ARG A 32 -2.95 -1.18 12.36
CA ARG A 32 -3.31 0.14 11.84
C ARG A 32 -3.57 0.04 10.35
N ALA A 33 -3.92 1.16 9.73
CA ALA A 33 -3.98 1.28 8.28
C ALA A 33 -3.17 2.47 7.78
N GLN A 34 -2.55 2.33 6.61
CA GLN A 34 -1.83 3.39 5.92
C GLN A 34 -1.60 3.01 4.45
N PHE A 35 -1.22 3.99 3.64
CA PHE A 35 -0.62 3.75 2.34
C PHE A 35 0.88 3.97 2.41
N SER A 36 1.65 3.14 1.72
CA SER A 36 3.10 3.30 1.60
C SER A 36 3.52 3.27 0.13
N ARG A 37 4.56 4.05 -0.21
CA ARG A 37 5.17 4.07 -1.54
C ARG A 37 6.67 3.92 -1.44
N LEU A 38 7.19 2.81 -1.93
CA LEU A 38 8.63 2.59 -2.08
C LEU A 38 9.09 3.09 -3.46
N ALA A 39 9.80 4.21 -3.48
CA ALA A 39 10.30 4.82 -4.72
C ALA A 39 11.81 4.60 -4.95
N THR A 40 12.57 4.24 -3.92
CA THR A 40 14.02 3.99 -4.01
C THR A 40 14.30 2.48 -3.94
N ASP A 41 15.35 2.03 -4.61
CA ASP A 41 15.79 0.63 -4.64
C ASP A 41 14.72 -0.37 -5.13
N ALA A 42 13.72 0.11 -5.87
CA ALA A 42 12.66 -0.67 -6.49
C ALA A 42 12.67 -0.46 -8.01
N PRO A 43 12.20 -1.44 -8.82
CA PRO A 43 12.18 -1.34 -10.28
C PRO A 43 11.26 -0.22 -10.81
N TYR A 44 10.25 0.15 -10.04
CA TYR A 44 9.36 1.31 -10.21
C TYR A 44 8.72 1.64 -8.86
N PRO A 45 7.98 2.76 -8.71
CA PRO A 45 7.28 3.05 -7.47
C PRO A 45 6.31 1.92 -7.09
N LEU A 46 6.64 1.18 -6.03
CA LEU A 46 5.82 0.09 -5.52
C LEU A 46 4.91 0.62 -4.41
N TRP A 47 3.62 0.33 -4.53
CA TRP A 47 2.60 0.79 -3.60
C TRP A 47 2.13 -0.33 -2.69
N GLU A 48 1.77 0.04 -1.47
CA GLU A 48 1.24 -0.84 -0.44
C GLU A 48 -0.04 -0.25 0.16
N VAL A 49 -1.07 -1.09 0.28
CA VAL A 49 -2.24 -0.87 1.13
C VAL A 49 -2.09 -1.72 2.38
N ASN A 50 -1.79 -1.06 3.49
CA ASN A 50 -1.78 -1.70 4.80
C ASN A 50 -3.15 -1.49 5.46
N SER A 51 -3.85 -2.57 5.79
CA SER A 51 -5.18 -2.54 6.42
C SER A 51 -5.26 -3.62 7.48
N SER A 52 -5.14 -3.24 8.76
CA SER A 52 -4.89 -4.21 9.84
C SER A 52 -5.67 -3.97 11.13
N GLY A 53 -6.62 -3.02 11.18
CA GLY A 53 -7.30 -2.65 12.43
C GLY A 53 -8.57 -3.45 12.75
N LEU A 54 -8.90 -4.53 12.03
CA LEU A 54 -10.25 -5.12 12.02
C LEU A 54 -10.85 -5.45 13.40
N THR A 55 -10.03 -5.94 14.34
CA THR A 55 -10.48 -6.32 15.70
C THR A 55 -9.48 -5.96 16.80
N GLU A 56 -8.31 -5.45 16.45
CA GLU A 56 -7.23 -5.09 17.37
C GLU A 56 -6.49 -3.89 16.79
N ASN A 57 -6.20 -2.91 17.64
CA ASN A 57 -5.61 -1.65 17.22
C ASN A 57 -4.33 -1.35 17.99
N VAL A 58 -3.30 -0.91 17.28
CA VAL A 58 -2.07 -0.43 17.91
C VAL A 58 -2.37 0.84 18.71
N ASP A 59 -1.64 1.05 19.80
CA ASP A 59 -1.64 2.34 20.48
C ASP A 59 -1.15 3.44 19.51
N PRO A 60 -1.95 4.50 19.26
CA PRO A 60 -1.55 5.61 18.39
C PRO A 60 -0.20 6.24 18.75
N GLU A 61 0.15 6.28 20.04
CA GLU A 61 1.43 6.84 20.51
C GLU A 61 2.63 5.95 20.17
N ARG A 62 2.37 4.68 19.82
CA ARG A 62 3.39 3.66 19.50
C ARG A 62 3.53 3.41 18.00
N VAL A 63 2.83 4.16 17.15
CA VAL A 63 2.98 4.06 15.70
C VAL A 63 4.35 4.56 15.29
N ALA A 64 5.20 3.64 14.84
CA ALA A 64 6.55 3.97 14.40
C ALA A 64 6.54 4.93 13.18
N PRO A 65 7.53 5.82 13.07
CA PRO A 65 7.78 6.57 11.85
C PRO A 65 8.03 5.63 10.67
N ASP A 66 7.54 6.02 9.49
CA ASP A 66 7.74 5.27 8.25
C ASP A 66 8.06 6.25 7.11
N ALA A 67 9.29 6.16 6.60
CA ALA A 67 9.78 7.02 5.53
C ALA A 67 9.05 6.80 4.18
N ASN A 68 8.35 5.68 4.03
CA ASN A 68 7.59 5.38 2.82
C ASN A 68 6.10 5.72 2.96
N ARG A 69 5.62 6.16 4.13
CA ARG A 69 4.19 6.47 4.34
C ARG A 69 3.76 7.63 3.43
N VAL A 70 2.62 7.46 2.77
CA VAL A 70 1.98 8.49 1.96
C VAL A 70 0.75 8.99 2.68
N GLY A 71 0.77 10.26 3.08
CA GLY A 71 -0.30 10.85 3.88
C GLY A 71 -0.26 10.38 5.33
N ASP A 72 -1.43 10.30 5.95
CA ASP A 72 -1.57 9.91 7.35
C ASP A 72 -1.82 8.40 7.49
N TYR A 73 -1.89 7.94 8.74
CA TYR A 73 -2.32 6.60 9.11
C TYR A 73 -3.66 6.66 9.86
N PHE A 74 -4.34 5.52 9.94
CA PHE A 74 -5.58 5.36 10.70
C PHE A 74 -5.42 4.26 11.74
N VAL A 75 -5.89 4.53 12.96
CA VAL A 75 -5.99 3.56 14.06
C VAL A 75 -7.46 3.51 14.48
N GLY A 76 -8.01 2.31 14.53
CA GLY A 76 -9.42 2.05 14.73
C GLY A 76 -9.90 0.94 13.80
N ASP A 77 -11.08 0.40 14.08
CA ASP A 77 -11.63 -0.72 13.32
C ASP A 77 -11.82 -0.32 11.85
N ASN A 78 -11.17 -1.07 10.96
CA ASN A 78 -11.16 -0.75 9.53
C ASN A 78 -11.01 -1.96 8.62
N PHE A 79 -11.38 -1.74 7.37
CA PHE A 79 -11.08 -2.62 6.24
C PHE A 79 -10.59 -1.82 5.03
N GLY A 80 -9.80 -2.49 4.19
CA GLY A 80 -9.29 -1.96 2.94
C GLY A 80 -10.24 -2.25 1.78
N LEU A 81 -10.42 -1.28 0.89
CA LEU A 81 -11.21 -1.42 -0.32
C LEU A 81 -10.40 -0.91 -1.52
N ILE A 82 -10.23 -1.76 -2.52
CA ILE A 82 -9.58 -1.42 -3.79
C ILE A 82 -10.65 -1.43 -4.87
N ARG A 83 -10.85 -0.29 -5.53
CA ARG A 83 -11.76 -0.16 -6.67
C ARG A 83 -10.95 0.11 -7.91
N ILE A 84 -11.23 -0.63 -8.97
CA ILE A 84 -10.54 -0.45 -10.26
C ILE A 84 -11.59 -0.13 -11.31
N ASP A 85 -11.45 1.05 -11.92
CA ASP A 85 -12.27 1.45 -13.07
C ASP A 85 -11.58 1.02 -14.37
N TRP A 86 -11.98 -0.16 -14.86
CA TRP A 86 -11.49 -0.74 -16.11
C TRP A 86 -12.12 -0.12 -17.36
N SER A 87 -13.07 0.81 -17.23
CA SER A 87 -13.71 1.43 -18.39
C SER A 87 -12.83 2.49 -19.06
N LEU A 88 -11.81 2.97 -18.36
CA LEU A 88 -10.87 3.97 -18.85
C LEU A 88 -9.69 3.31 -19.61
N PRO A 89 -9.14 3.95 -20.67
CA PRO A 89 -7.96 3.46 -21.37
C PRO A 89 -6.73 3.26 -20.46
N ASP A 90 -6.65 4.07 -19.42
CA ASP A 90 -5.69 3.96 -18.33
C ASP A 90 -6.49 3.84 -17.02
N PRO A 91 -6.68 2.61 -16.51
CA PRO A 91 -7.54 2.35 -15.36
C PRO A 91 -7.16 3.15 -14.13
N VAL A 92 -8.17 3.72 -13.46
CA VAL A 92 -8.01 4.37 -12.16
C VAL A 92 -8.20 3.34 -11.06
N ILE A 93 -7.25 3.30 -10.13
CA ILE A 93 -7.22 2.41 -8.97
C ILE A 93 -7.41 3.30 -7.73
N SER A 94 -8.58 3.22 -7.09
CA SER A 94 -8.88 3.90 -5.82
C SER A 94 -8.54 2.95 -4.68
N LEU A 95 -7.58 3.34 -3.86
CA LEU A 95 -7.20 2.67 -2.61
C LEU A 95 -7.90 3.38 -1.46
N GLU A 96 -8.69 2.64 -0.69
CA GLU A 96 -9.51 3.20 0.38
C GLU A 96 -9.30 2.41 1.67
N ILE A 97 -9.25 3.14 2.79
CA ILE A 97 -9.42 2.59 4.13
C ILE A 97 -10.75 3.10 4.65
N ARG A 98 -11.60 2.19 5.11
CA ARG A 98 -12.94 2.48 5.61
C ARG A 98 -13.10 1.99 7.04
N GLY A 99 -13.83 2.76 7.83
CA GLY A 99 -14.25 2.34 9.17
C GLY A 99 -15.23 1.18 9.12
N ASP A 100 -15.48 0.56 10.27
CA ASP A 100 -16.54 -0.43 10.47
C ASP A 100 -17.96 0.11 10.14
N ASP A 101 -18.13 1.42 10.22
CA ASP A 101 -19.32 2.18 9.80
C ASP A 101 -19.36 2.54 8.30
N ASP A 102 -18.45 1.99 7.48
CA ASP A 102 -18.25 2.29 6.05
C ASP A 102 -17.81 3.75 5.76
N SER A 103 -17.49 4.54 6.78
CA SER A 103 -16.98 5.90 6.58
C SER A 103 -15.56 5.90 6.01
N LEU A 104 -15.32 6.76 5.02
CA LEU A 104 -14.00 6.88 4.40
C LEU A 104 -13.00 7.52 5.38
N LYS A 105 -11.93 6.81 5.71
CA LYS A 105 -10.87 7.29 6.62
C LYS A 105 -9.65 7.79 5.85
N LEU A 106 -9.17 6.99 4.90
CA LEU A 106 -8.04 7.35 4.03
C LEU A 106 -8.38 6.99 2.59
N ARG A 107 -7.87 7.79 1.64
CA ARG A 107 -7.98 7.52 0.22
C ARG A 107 -6.72 7.90 -0.52
N HIS A 108 -6.36 7.09 -1.51
CA HIS A 108 -5.36 7.43 -2.52
C HIS A 108 -5.82 6.96 -3.90
N GLU A 109 -5.48 7.69 -4.95
CA GLU A 109 -5.79 7.30 -6.33
C GLU A 109 -4.51 7.12 -7.11
N LEU A 110 -4.44 6.02 -7.85
CA LEU A 110 -3.34 5.68 -8.75
C LEU A 110 -3.91 5.40 -10.14
N ARG A 111 -3.08 5.56 -11.15
CA ARG A 111 -3.34 5.04 -12.49
C ARG A 111 -2.59 3.73 -12.70
N LEU A 112 -3.10 2.83 -13.52
CA LEU A 112 -2.35 1.63 -13.89
C LEU A 112 -1.01 2.00 -14.53
N SER A 113 -0.96 3.11 -15.27
CA SER A 113 0.28 3.66 -15.83
C SER A 113 1.32 4.09 -14.79
N ASP A 114 0.94 4.27 -13.53
CA ASP A 114 1.86 4.63 -12.44
C ASP A 114 2.57 3.40 -11.85
N LEU A 115 2.07 2.20 -12.14
CA LEU A 115 2.58 0.92 -11.63
C LEU A 115 3.52 0.22 -12.62
N ARG A 116 4.41 0.97 -13.28
CA ARG A 116 5.36 0.42 -14.25
C ARG A 116 6.66 1.21 -14.24
N ALA A 117 7.72 0.59 -14.77
CA ALA A 117 8.99 1.28 -14.97
C ALA A 117 8.80 2.52 -15.87
N PRO A 118 9.54 3.62 -15.61
CA PRO A 118 9.62 4.73 -16.55
C PRO A 118 10.05 4.21 -17.94
N ALA A 119 9.45 4.76 -18.99
CA ALA A 119 9.81 4.45 -20.37
C ALA A 119 11.20 4.99 -20.74
#